data_AF-A0A1S1HS87-F1
#
_entry.id   AF-A0A1S1HS87-F1
#
_cell.length_a   1.000
_cell.length_b   1.000
_cell.length_c   1.000
_cell.angle_alpha   90.00
_cell.angle_beta   90.00
_cell.angle_gamma   90.00
#
_symmetry.space_group_name_H-M   'P 1'
#
loop_
_entity.id
_entity.type
_entity.pdbx_description
1 polymer ?
#
loop_
_entity_poly.entity_id
_entity_poly.type
_entity_poly.pdbx_seq_one_letter_code
_entity_poly.pdbx_strand_id
1 'polypeptide(L)'
;MKLKPLIAAIITLSSVTAFAATTQANSATVTGSAVVANANAEKPLNAYENMMIDKVWVTTEALDQDNKKVDPANEQVANFFGLAEYYPNGSFKMTTLDGKPKMQGEWSFSDDGKSRSLTAKDDKGEVLFTRVVENVTVSPDEYTYRIYPTQDDKSKYVDIVHKVKK
;
A
#
# COMPACT_ATOMS: atom_id res chain seq x y z
N MET A 1 -13.16 40.19 -16.63
CA MET A 1 -14.58 39.92 -16.28
C MET A 1 -15.41 40.03 -17.56
N LYS A 2 -16.18 39.00 -17.95
CA LYS A 2 -17.11 39.06 -19.11
C LYS A 2 -18.44 38.44 -18.70
N LEU A 3 -19.46 39.27 -18.58
CA LEU A 3 -20.83 38.88 -18.24
C LEU A 3 -21.53 38.28 -19.48
N LYS A 4 -22.42 37.31 -19.27
CA LYS A 4 -23.31 36.74 -20.32
C LYS A 4 -24.75 36.74 -19.77
N PRO A 5 -25.76 37.22 -20.53
CA PRO A 5 -27.14 37.28 -20.06
C PRO A 5 -27.87 35.95 -20.21
N LEU A 6 -29.03 35.87 -19.53
CA LEU A 6 -29.85 34.68 -19.27
C LEU A 6 -31.15 34.69 -20.10
N ILE A 7 -31.52 33.56 -20.70
CA ILE A 7 -32.88 33.20 -21.15
C ILE A 7 -32.98 31.66 -20.96
N ALA A 8 -33.73 31.05 -20.03
CA ALA A 8 -35.13 31.16 -19.59
C ALA A 8 -36.13 30.34 -20.43
N ALA A 9 -36.53 29.18 -19.92
CA ALA A 9 -37.74 28.44 -20.29
C ALA A 9 -38.25 27.63 -19.08
N ILE A 10 -39.54 27.77 -18.76
CA ILE A 10 -40.29 27.12 -17.67
C ILE A 10 -41.45 26.33 -18.32
N ILE A 11 -42.23 25.54 -17.53
CA ILE A 11 -43.55 24.88 -17.78
C ILE A 11 -43.39 23.33 -17.80
N THR A 12 -43.52 22.62 -16.67
CA THR A 12 -44.75 22.08 -15.99
C THR A 12 -45.45 20.93 -16.77
N LEU A 13 -46.18 19.95 -16.21
CA LEU A 13 -46.80 19.72 -14.88
C LEU A 13 -47.16 18.21 -14.71
N SER A 14 -47.51 17.77 -13.49
CA SER A 14 -48.39 16.61 -13.17
C SER A 14 -47.84 15.18 -13.39
N SER A 15 -48.31 14.12 -12.70
CA SER A 15 -49.47 13.97 -11.78
C SER A 15 -49.20 13.03 -10.58
N VAL A 16 -50.12 13.09 -9.61
CA VAL A 16 -50.09 12.38 -8.31
C VAL A 16 -50.65 10.95 -8.42
N THR A 17 -50.07 9.99 -7.68
CA THR A 17 -50.82 8.85 -7.13
C THR A 17 -50.48 8.65 -5.65
N ALA A 18 -51.50 8.67 -4.81
CA ALA A 18 -51.41 8.29 -3.41
C ALA A 18 -52.31 7.06 -3.19
N PHE A 19 -51.81 6.09 -2.41
CA PHE A 19 -52.64 5.07 -1.78
C PHE A 19 -52.21 4.94 -0.31
N ALA A 20 -53.17 4.69 0.57
CA ALA A 20 -53.08 4.98 2.00
C ALA A 20 -52.85 3.73 2.88
N ALA A 21 -52.39 3.98 4.12
CA ALA A 21 -52.62 3.30 5.41
C ALA A 21 -52.85 1.76 5.46
N THR A 22 -52.43 1.01 6.48
CA THR A 22 -52.07 1.30 7.88
C THR A 22 -50.60 0.86 8.17
N THR A 23 -50.06 0.68 9.39
CA THR A 23 -50.55 0.68 10.79
C THR A 23 -49.46 1.18 11.75
N GLN A 24 -49.80 1.40 13.02
CA GLN A 24 -48.93 1.82 14.12
C GLN A 24 -48.45 0.64 14.98
N ALA A 25 -47.19 0.65 15.42
CA ALA A 25 -46.76 0.04 16.68
C ALA A 25 -45.47 0.73 17.19
N ASN A 26 -45.58 1.44 18.32
CA ASN A 26 -44.42 1.96 19.05
C ASN A 26 -43.81 0.84 19.92
N SER A 27 -42.49 0.77 19.97
CA SER A 27 -41.72 0.24 21.12
C SER A 27 -40.47 1.08 21.32
N ALA A 28 -40.12 1.37 22.58
CA ALA A 28 -39.23 2.47 22.95
C ALA A 28 -37.81 2.03 23.33
N THR A 29 -36.91 3.02 23.43
CA THR A 29 -35.58 2.98 24.12
C THR A 29 -34.55 1.98 23.56
N VAL A 30 -33.30 2.35 23.30
CA VAL A 30 -32.32 2.87 24.28
C VAL A 30 -31.27 3.78 23.61
N THR A 31 -30.73 4.68 24.42
CA THR A 31 -29.57 5.56 24.18
C THR A 31 -28.38 4.86 23.52
N GLY A 32 -27.82 5.49 22.49
CA GLY A 32 -26.54 5.08 21.93
C GLY A 32 -26.07 6.07 20.88
N SER A 33 -25.12 6.93 21.24
CA SER A 33 -24.42 7.77 20.27
C SER A 33 -23.89 6.88 19.15
N ALA A 34 -24.19 7.22 17.90
CA ALA A 34 -23.56 6.59 16.75
C ALA A 34 -22.07 6.93 16.78
N VAL A 35 -21.29 6.09 17.46
CA VAL A 35 -19.85 5.99 17.21
C VAL A 35 -19.74 5.66 15.74
N VAL A 36 -19.25 6.63 14.97
CA VAL A 36 -18.88 6.43 13.58
C VAL A 36 -17.68 5.49 13.62
N ALA A 37 -17.96 4.19 13.62
CA ALA A 37 -16.95 3.19 13.42
C ALA A 37 -16.42 3.42 12.01
N ASN A 38 -15.25 4.08 11.92
CA ASN A 38 -14.42 4.07 10.73
C ASN A 38 -13.92 2.63 10.53
N ALA A 39 -14.82 1.76 10.08
CA ALA A 39 -14.51 0.49 9.49
C ALA A 39 -13.87 0.77 8.12
N ASN A 40 -12.63 1.23 8.14
CA ASN A 40 -11.70 0.85 7.08
C ASN A 40 -11.65 -0.67 7.13
N ALA A 41 -12.47 -1.32 6.32
CA ALA A 41 -12.40 -2.75 6.11
C ALA A 41 -11.02 -3.01 5.49
N GLU A 42 -10.10 -3.53 6.30
CA GLU A 42 -8.75 -3.86 5.85
C GLU A 42 -8.87 -4.82 4.66
N LYS A 43 -8.16 -4.51 3.57
CA LYS A 43 -8.13 -5.38 2.38
C LYS A 43 -7.69 -6.77 2.84
N PRO A 44 -8.43 -7.86 2.53
CA PRO A 44 -7.96 -9.20 2.85
C PRO A 44 -6.62 -9.43 2.15
N LEU A 45 -5.60 -9.81 2.94
CA LEU A 45 -4.26 -10.08 2.43
C LEU A 45 -4.29 -11.28 1.49
N ASN A 46 -3.60 -11.18 0.35
CA ASN A 46 -3.37 -12.34 -0.51
C ASN A 46 -2.30 -13.29 0.06
N ALA A 47 -2.11 -14.45 -0.55
CA ALA A 47 -1.22 -15.49 -0.02
C ALA A 47 0.23 -15.02 0.16
N TYR A 48 0.70 -14.11 -0.71
CA TYR A 48 2.05 -13.56 -0.64
C TYR A 48 2.18 -12.49 0.45
N GLU A 49 1.18 -11.62 0.58
CA GLU A 49 1.12 -10.62 1.65
C GLU A 49 1.13 -11.30 3.05
N ASN A 50 0.40 -12.40 3.21
CA ASN A 50 0.43 -13.22 4.43
C ASN A 50 1.82 -13.83 4.75
N MET A 51 2.71 -13.99 3.77
CA MET A 51 4.10 -14.43 4.05
C MET A 51 4.98 -13.33 4.62
N MET A 52 4.64 -12.05 4.40
CA MET A 52 5.48 -10.91 4.75
C MET A 52 5.25 -10.35 6.16
N ILE A 53 4.04 -10.52 6.70
CA ILE A 53 3.63 -10.00 8.01
C ILE A 53 4.26 -10.76 9.20
N ASP A 54 4.14 -10.18 10.40
CA ASP A 54 4.61 -10.71 11.69
C ASP A 54 6.11 -11.07 11.73
N LYS A 55 6.90 -10.39 10.87
CA LYS A 55 8.33 -10.61 10.66
C LYS A 55 9.08 -9.31 10.53
N VAL A 56 10.32 -9.32 11.02
CA VAL A 56 11.31 -8.30 10.70
C VAL A 56 12.19 -8.85 9.59
N TRP A 57 12.14 -8.25 8.41
CA TRP A 57 12.96 -8.61 7.26
C TRP A 57 14.25 -7.79 7.26
N VAL A 58 15.42 -8.42 7.15
CA VAL A 58 16.71 -7.74 7.07
C VAL A 58 17.27 -7.92 5.67
N THR A 59 17.68 -6.82 5.03
CA THR A 59 18.45 -6.89 3.77
C THR A 59 19.82 -7.50 4.07
N THR A 60 20.07 -8.70 3.57
CA THR A 60 21.34 -9.41 3.83
C THR A 60 22.34 -9.24 2.70
N GLU A 61 21.88 -9.23 1.44
CA GLU A 61 22.73 -9.33 0.26
C GLU A 61 22.15 -8.51 -0.91
N ALA A 62 23.03 -8.01 -1.77
CA ALA A 62 22.68 -7.45 -3.06
C ALA A 62 23.49 -8.22 -4.13
N LEU A 63 22.83 -8.77 -5.13
CA LEU A 63 23.42 -9.65 -6.13
C LEU A 63 23.24 -9.07 -7.54
N ASP A 64 24.30 -8.94 -8.32
CA ASP A 64 24.20 -8.50 -9.73
C ASP A 64 23.58 -9.60 -10.64
N GLN A 65 23.38 -9.27 -11.91
CA GLN A 65 22.83 -10.22 -12.89
C GLN A 65 23.63 -11.52 -13.08
N ASP A 66 24.89 -11.56 -12.62
CA ASP A 66 25.77 -12.73 -12.66
C ASP A 66 25.83 -13.46 -11.30
N ASN A 67 24.92 -13.14 -10.37
CA ASN A 67 24.86 -13.59 -8.98
C ASN A 67 26.10 -13.22 -8.13
N LYS A 68 26.86 -12.18 -8.50
CA LYS A 68 28.00 -11.70 -7.72
C LYS A 68 27.53 -10.67 -6.70
N LYS A 69 28.15 -10.70 -5.51
CA LYS A 69 27.83 -9.73 -4.45
C LYS A 69 28.25 -8.32 -4.85
N VAL A 70 27.29 -7.39 -4.78
CA VAL A 70 27.54 -5.95 -4.84
C VAL A 70 27.90 -5.47 -3.43
N ASP A 71 28.91 -4.60 -3.32
CA ASP A 71 29.30 -3.99 -2.04
C ASP A 71 28.12 -3.21 -1.43
N PRO A 72 27.71 -3.46 -0.17
CA PRO A 72 26.67 -2.68 0.50
C PRO A 72 26.95 -1.16 0.59
N ALA A 73 28.21 -0.72 0.46
CA ALA A 73 28.59 0.68 0.41
C ALA A 73 28.45 1.32 -0.99
N ASN A 74 28.18 0.54 -2.05
CA ASN A 74 27.93 1.08 -3.38
C ASN A 74 26.62 1.89 -3.38
N GLU A 75 26.68 3.15 -3.82
CA GLU A 75 25.56 4.11 -3.81
C GLU A 75 24.29 3.58 -4.50
N GLN A 76 24.43 2.71 -5.50
CA GLN A 76 23.32 2.07 -6.20
C GLN A 76 22.47 1.18 -5.26
N VAL A 77 23.09 0.53 -4.27
CA VAL A 77 22.45 -0.48 -3.41
C VAL A 77 22.37 -0.07 -1.93
N ALA A 78 23.23 0.83 -1.46
CA ALA A 78 23.34 1.22 -0.04
C ALA A 78 22.00 1.65 0.55
N ASN A 79 21.22 2.43 -0.21
CA ASN A 79 19.89 2.90 0.20
C ASN A 79 18.81 1.79 0.27
N PHE A 80 19.12 0.54 -0.06
CA PHE A 80 18.22 -0.61 0.11
C PHE A 80 18.53 -1.44 1.35
N PHE A 81 19.73 -1.32 1.94
CA PHE A 81 20.07 -2.01 3.19
C PHE A 81 19.31 -1.43 4.39
N GLY A 82 18.82 -2.29 5.27
CA GLY A 82 17.99 -1.91 6.41
C GLY A 82 17.15 -3.07 6.95
N LEU A 83 16.16 -2.71 7.76
CA LEU A 83 15.10 -3.62 8.21
C LEU A 83 13.76 -3.15 7.64
N ALA A 84 12.85 -4.09 7.39
CA ALA A 84 11.49 -3.83 6.95
C ALA A 84 10.49 -4.66 7.76
N GLU A 85 9.41 -4.01 8.19
CA GLU A 85 8.25 -4.59 8.85
C GLU A 85 7.01 -4.29 8.01
N TYR A 86 6.18 -5.31 7.82
CA TYR A 86 4.94 -5.23 7.06
C TYR A 86 3.77 -5.62 7.97
N TYR A 87 2.71 -4.83 7.98
CA TYR A 87 1.58 -5.02 8.89
C TYR A 87 0.29 -5.40 8.14
N PRO A 88 -0.64 -6.15 8.77
CA PRO A 88 -1.84 -6.66 8.11
C PRO A 88 -2.78 -5.58 7.56
N ASN A 89 -2.77 -4.39 8.13
CA ASN A 89 -3.55 -3.24 7.68
C ASN A 89 -3.04 -2.59 6.38
N GLY A 90 -2.07 -3.21 5.69
CA GLY A 90 -1.45 -2.67 4.48
C GLY A 90 -0.43 -1.56 4.72
N SER A 91 -0.02 -1.30 5.97
CA SER A 91 1.07 -0.35 6.28
C SER A 91 2.43 -1.04 6.45
N PHE A 92 3.51 -0.32 6.18
CA PHE A 92 4.88 -0.80 6.37
C PHE A 92 5.76 0.24 7.07
N LYS A 93 6.82 -0.24 7.72
CA LYS A 93 7.90 0.58 8.27
C LYS A 93 9.24 0.04 7.82
N MET A 94 10.20 0.93 7.56
CA MET A 94 11.58 0.58 7.32
C MET A 94 12.52 1.42 8.18
N THR A 95 13.60 0.78 8.61
CA THR A 95 14.69 1.40 9.37
C THR A 95 16.03 1.10 8.70
N THR A 96 17.05 1.88 9.03
CA THR A 96 18.46 1.55 8.75
C THR A 96 18.90 0.36 9.61
N LEU A 97 20.04 -0.27 9.29
CA LEU A 97 20.55 -1.43 10.06
C LEU A 97 20.83 -1.11 11.54
N ASP A 98 21.12 0.14 11.88
CA ASP A 98 21.25 0.66 13.25
C ASP A 98 19.92 1.14 13.87
N GLY A 99 18.78 0.87 13.22
CA GLY A 99 17.44 1.06 13.77
C GLY A 99 16.85 2.47 13.62
N LYS A 100 17.49 3.39 12.90
CA LYS A 100 16.93 4.75 12.66
C LYS A 100 15.76 4.68 11.67
N PRO A 101 14.69 5.47 11.85
CA PRO A 101 13.61 5.58 10.87
C PRO A 101 14.14 5.94 9.48
N LYS A 102 13.63 5.24 8.45
CA LYS A 102 14.07 5.42 7.05
C LYS A 102 12.91 5.80 6.14
N MET A 103 11.79 5.08 6.23
CA MET A 103 10.53 5.40 5.53
C MET A 103 9.37 4.59 6.12
N GLN A 104 8.15 5.05 5.87
CA GLN A 104 6.90 4.34 6.19
C GLN A 104 5.89 4.59 5.07
N GLY A 105 4.82 3.82 5.03
CA GLY A 105 3.69 4.09 4.15
C GLY A 105 2.80 2.88 3.94
N GLU A 106 2.26 2.75 2.74
CA GLU A 106 1.40 1.65 2.31
C GLU A 106 2.15 0.66 1.43
N TRP A 107 1.83 -0.63 1.55
CA TRP A 107 2.40 -1.70 0.75
C TRP A 107 1.31 -2.66 0.25
N SER A 108 1.60 -3.34 -0.86
CA SER A 108 0.80 -4.46 -1.35
C SER A 108 1.63 -5.33 -2.29
N PHE A 109 1.21 -6.58 -2.48
CA PHE A 109 1.70 -7.42 -3.58
C PHE A 109 0.59 -7.59 -4.63
N SER A 110 0.97 -7.79 -5.89
CA SER A 110 0.01 -8.25 -6.90
C SER A 110 -0.52 -9.65 -6.54
N ASP A 111 -1.74 -9.97 -6.95
CA ASP A 111 -2.38 -11.25 -6.57
C ASP A 111 -1.68 -12.48 -7.18
N ASP A 112 -0.88 -12.29 -8.23
CA ASP A 112 0.01 -13.29 -8.81
C ASP A 112 1.42 -13.32 -8.18
N GLY A 113 1.66 -12.51 -7.15
CA GLY A 113 2.91 -12.42 -6.40
C GLY A 113 4.10 -11.80 -7.14
N LYS A 114 3.97 -11.45 -8.43
CA LYS A 114 5.09 -11.02 -9.28
C LYS A 114 5.61 -9.62 -9.00
N SER A 115 4.85 -8.79 -8.29
CA SER A 115 5.28 -7.43 -7.95
C SER A 115 4.89 -7.02 -6.54
N ARG A 116 5.69 -6.14 -5.95
CA ARG A 116 5.38 -5.40 -4.72
C ARG A 116 5.26 -3.91 -5.06
N SER A 117 4.21 -3.27 -4.58
CA SER A 117 4.08 -1.82 -4.51
C SER A 117 4.45 -1.31 -3.12
N LEU A 118 5.16 -0.19 -3.06
CA LEU A 118 5.37 0.62 -1.86
C LEU A 118 4.99 2.08 -2.18
N THR A 119 4.03 2.64 -1.46
CA THR A 119 3.70 4.07 -1.48
C THR A 119 4.19 4.68 -0.18
N ALA A 120 5.37 5.31 -0.22
CA ALA A 120 5.96 5.94 0.94
C ALA A 120 5.26 7.27 1.25
N LYS A 121 5.07 7.55 2.55
CA LYS A 121 4.36 8.72 3.05
C LYS A 121 5.17 9.48 4.10
N ASP A 122 4.88 10.76 4.27
CA ASP A 122 5.37 11.55 5.41
C ASP A 122 4.50 11.34 6.67
N ASP A 123 4.88 11.96 7.79
CA ASP A 123 4.17 11.83 9.07
C ASP A 123 2.75 12.42 9.07
N LYS A 124 2.37 13.17 8.02
CA LYS A 124 0.99 13.67 7.80
C LYS A 124 0.18 12.77 6.88
N GLY A 125 0.80 11.76 6.27
CA GLY A 125 0.20 10.88 5.28
C GLY A 125 0.28 11.39 3.84
N GLU A 126 1.03 12.46 3.56
CA GLU A 126 1.27 12.94 2.20
C GLU A 126 2.20 11.97 1.45
N VAL A 127 1.90 11.64 0.19
CA VAL A 127 2.69 10.70 -0.61
C VAL A 127 4.01 11.34 -1.03
N LEU A 128 5.12 10.71 -0.64
CA LEU A 128 6.48 11.10 -1.03
C LEU A 128 6.88 10.48 -2.36
N PHE A 129 6.61 9.19 -2.54
CA PHE A 129 6.81 8.46 -3.80
C PHE A 129 6.05 7.14 -3.80
N THR A 130 5.82 6.57 -4.98
CA THR A 130 5.42 5.17 -5.16
C THR A 130 6.51 4.42 -5.93
N ARG A 131 6.82 3.20 -5.52
CA ARG A 131 7.79 2.30 -6.16
C ARG A 131 7.16 0.92 -6.33
N VAL A 132 7.07 0.46 -7.57
CA VAL A 132 6.74 -0.93 -7.90
C VAL A 132 8.03 -1.66 -8.26
N VAL A 133 8.22 -2.86 -7.70
CA VAL A 133 9.36 -3.75 -8.01
C VAL A 133 8.89 -5.10 -8.49
N GLU A 134 9.72 -5.76 -9.28
CA GLU A 134 9.55 -7.17 -9.69
C GLU A 134 10.04 -8.08 -8.55
N ASN A 135 9.20 -9.01 -8.10
CA ASN A 135 9.56 -10.00 -7.10
C ASN A 135 10.24 -11.20 -7.78
N VAL A 136 11.36 -11.64 -7.22
CA VAL A 136 12.15 -12.80 -7.69
C VAL A 136 11.85 -14.03 -6.81
N THR A 137 11.86 -13.84 -5.49
CA THR A 137 11.54 -14.87 -4.49
C THR A 137 10.56 -14.29 -3.48
N VAL A 138 9.51 -15.05 -3.15
CA VAL A 138 8.64 -14.79 -2.00
C VAL A 138 8.41 -16.12 -1.27
N SER A 139 9.07 -16.31 -0.14
CA SER A 139 8.92 -17.49 0.71
C SER A 139 8.72 -17.08 2.19
N PRO A 140 8.48 -18.02 3.11
CA PRO A 140 8.39 -17.72 4.53
C PRO A 140 9.68 -17.17 5.17
N ASP A 141 10.84 -17.39 4.55
CA ASP A 141 12.18 -17.14 5.11
C ASP A 141 13.06 -16.22 4.25
N GLU A 142 12.79 -16.11 2.95
CA GLU A 142 13.49 -15.24 1.98
C GLU A 142 12.49 -14.39 1.17
N TYR A 143 12.82 -13.11 1.01
CA TYR A 143 12.15 -12.20 0.09
C TYR A 143 13.17 -11.46 -0.76
N THR A 144 13.12 -11.68 -2.07
CA THR A 144 14.07 -11.12 -3.03
C THR A 144 13.31 -10.37 -4.11
N TYR A 145 13.69 -9.12 -4.36
CA TYR A 145 13.14 -8.31 -5.46
C TYR A 145 14.23 -7.66 -6.29
N ARG A 146 13.88 -7.34 -7.52
CA ARG A 146 14.79 -6.79 -8.53
C ARG A 146 14.73 -5.28 -8.61
N ILE A 147 15.89 -4.64 -8.71
CA ILE A 147 16.04 -3.23 -9.11
C ILE A 147 16.85 -3.13 -10.39
N TYR A 148 16.57 -2.09 -11.18
CA TYR A 148 17.22 -1.83 -12.46
C TYR A 148 18.00 -0.50 -12.38
N PRO A 149 19.23 -0.41 -12.93
CA PRO A 149 20.00 0.85 -12.94
C PRO A 149 19.32 1.94 -13.77
N THR A 150 18.61 1.55 -14.84
CA THR A 150 17.75 2.41 -15.65
C THR A 150 16.44 1.68 -15.92
N GLN A 151 15.35 2.40 -16.16
CA GLN A 151 14.03 1.77 -16.33
C GLN A 151 13.89 1.01 -17.67
N ASP A 152 14.62 1.44 -18.70
CA ASP A 152 14.48 0.94 -20.07
C ASP A 152 15.43 -0.23 -20.38
N ASP A 153 16.53 -0.39 -19.62
CA ASP A 153 17.46 -1.53 -19.75
C ASP A 153 17.28 -2.54 -18.61
N LYS A 154 16.55 -3.62 -18.91
CA LYS A 154 16.39 -4.78 -18.02
C LYS A 154 17.50 -5.83 -18.13
N SER A 155 18.50 -5.66 -19.01
CA SER A 155 19.63 -6.60 -19.15
C SER A 155 20.63 -6.52 -17.99
N LYS A 156 20.62 -5.39 -17.27
CA LYS A 156 21.36 -5.16 -16.03
C LYS A 156 20.40 -4.97 -14.87
N TYR A 157 20.63 -5.69 -13.79
CA TYR A 157 19.81 -5.62 -12.59
C TYR A 157 20.62 -5.97 -11.35
N VAL A 158 20.05 -5.63 -10.19
CA VAL A 158 20.51 -6.11 -8.90
C VAL A 158 19.32 -6.69 -8.15
N ASP A 159 19.48 -7.89 -7.62
CA ASP A 159 18.50 -8.55 -6.77
C ASP A 159 18.83 -8.26 -5.30
N ILE A 160 17.87 -7.70 -4.57
CA ILE A 160 18.00 -7.29 -3.18
C ILE A 160 17.36 -8.36 -2.28
N VAL A 161 18.21 -9.13 -1.61
CA VAL A 161 17.83 -10.32 -0.83
C VAL A 161 17.56 -9.93 0.62
N HIS A 162 16.38 -10.31 1.11
CA HIS A 162 15.98 -10.13 2.51
C HIS A 162 15.76 -11.48 3.15
N LYS A 163 16.16 -11.62 4.42
CA LYS A 163 15.93 -12.81 5.23
C LYS A 163 15.26 -12.42 6.54
N VAL A 164 14.46 -13.31 7.11
CA VAL A 164 13.81 -13.07 8.40
C VAL A 164 14.87 -12.95 9.49
N LYS A 165 14.79 -11.88 10.30
CA LYS A 165 15.64 -11.68 11.47
C LYS A 165 15.40 -12.80 12.49
N LYS A 166 16.47 -13.46 12.91
CA LYS A 166 16.48 -14.46 13.98
C LYS A 166 16.77 -13.80 15.34
#